data_AF-A0A9W7SXD9-F1
#
_entry.id   AF-A0A9W7SXD9-F1
#
_cell.length_a   1.000
_cell.length_b   1.000
_cell.length_c   1.000
_cell.angle_alpha   90.00
_cell.angle_beta   90.00
_cell.angle_gamma   90.00
#
_symmetry.space_group_name_H-M   'P 1'
#
loop_
_entity.id
_entity.type
_entity.pdbx_description
1 polymer ?
#
loop_
_entity_poly.entity_id
_entity_poly.type
_entity_poly.pdbx_seq_one_letter_code
_entity_poly.pdbx_strand_id
1 'polypeptide(L)'
;MANFAAATERVLQRRAARAAAENGQRARRQEELQSKTLALPPALRELTHQFLAISDAIRSPFGTRPSFRVGQVDAELLDEELLSLLTNQAGDGLKLFGNHLKDEYGAEIGLLLRSLLWKLSIWDNGASYGATLQGLQYVDARNPNTAARTPPKAWQRLVYGLLTVGGRYAWTRWEQHLSDAENGYDEPSPLIRRLSRLTSLLGTTHDIAAFISFLVFLYNGRYRTLTDRLLRLRLVPSSNQTSREVSFEYLNRQLVWHAFTEFLLFLLPLVGISRWRRWIARAWKKAKATIMRLRTGDAAAAEDAQDIQKGELGFLPERTCAICYQDQNPAGGQSEQQVISAGANAGIIGNASTDITNPYETISCACIYCYVCLAQRIEAEEGEGWICLRCGELVKECKPWEGDVIPPTPSLHTNGHTGRPSSSGRKSIAWADELVDGEEQQDTMPERRMSQVDPVPVVDEEYVYPVDDRAAEAEHEQAYYQHHEGNET
;
A
#
# COMPACT_ATOMS: atom_id res chain seq x y z
N MET A 1 -2.39 18.65 -46.13
CA MET A 1 -3.02 17.32 -46.34
C MET A 1 -2.15 16.34 -47.14
N ALA A 2 -1.40 16.78 -48.16
CA ALA A 2 -0.56 15.89 -49.00
C ALA A 2 0.52 15.08 -48.23
N ASN A 3 1.17 15.67 -47.21
CA ASN A 3 2.21 14.98 -46.43
C ASN A 3 1.67 13.80 -45.58
N PHE A 4 0.43 13.88 -45.10
CA PHE A 4 -0.17 12.79 -44.32
C PHE A 4 -0.57 11.62 -45.22
N ALA A 5 -1.15 11.90 -46.39
CA ALA A 5 -1.50 10.87 -47.38
C ALA A 5 -0.26 10.08 -47.84
N ALA A 6 0.83 10.78 -48.17
CA ALA A 6 2.10 10.16 -48.53
C ALA A 6 2.70 9.33 -47.37
N ALA A 7 2.58 9.81 -46.12
CA ALA A 7 3.02 9.05 -44.94
C ALA A 7 2.19 7.77 -44.74
N THR A 8 0.87 7.84 -44.89
CA THR A 8 -0.01 6.66 -44.81
C THR A 8 0.29 5.64 -45.90
N GLU A 9 0.59 6.09 -47.12
CA GLU A 9 0.94 5.21 -48.23
C GLU A 9 2.24 4.46 -47.98
N ARG A 10 3.29 5.14 -47.48
CA ARG A 10 4.54 4.47 -47.07
C ARG A 10 4.30 3.43 -45.98
N VAL A 11 3.41 3.70 -45.03
CA VAL A 11 3.06 2.74 -43.98
C VAL A 11 2.33 1.52 -44.57
N LEU A 12 1.39 1.74 -45.50
CA LEU A 12 0.68 0.67 -46.20
C LEU A 12 1.64 -0.19 -47.04
N GLN A 13 2.55 0.43 -47.80
CA GLN A 13 3.57 -0.28 -48.57
C GLN A 13 4.48 -1.12 -47.67
N ARG A 14 4.95 -0.57 -46.54
CA ARG A 14 5.73 -1.33 -45.54
C ARG A 14 4.95 -2.47 -44.90
N ARG A 15 3.62 -2.37 -44.79
CA ARG A 15 2.75 -3.46 -44.30
C ARG A 15 2.57 -4.53 -45.38
N ALA A 16 2.33 -4.13 -46.63
CA ALA A 16 2.19 -5.04 -47.76
C ALA A 16 3.48 -5.83 -48.02
N ALA A 17 4.64 -5.16 -47.99
CA ALA A 17 5.95 -5.80 -48.14
C ALA A 17 6.22 -6.81 -47.01
N ARG A 18 5.89 -6.46 -45.76
CA ARG A 18 5.98 -7.39 -44.62
C ARG A 18 5.04 -8.59 -44.78
N ALA A 19 3.80 -8.37 -45.18
CA ALA A 19 2.84 -9.45 -45.41
C ALA A 19 3.28 -10.38 -46.54
N ALA A 20 3.84 -9.84 -47.63
CA ALA A 20 4.39 -10.62 -48.74
C ALA A 20 5.61 -11.45 -48.30
N ALA A 21 6.53 -10.87 -47.52
CA ALA A 21 7.67 -11.58 -46.96
C ALA A 21 7.24 -12.70 -45.99
N GLU A 22 6.30 -12.42 -45.08
CA GLU A 22 5.72 -13.43 -44.16
C GLU A 22 5.05 -14.57 -44.94
N ASN A 23 4.29 -14.27 -46.00
CA ASN A 23 3.65 -15.28 -46.86
C ASN A 23 4.68 -16.09 -47.65
N GLY A 24 5.74 -15.46 -48.17
CA GLY A 24 6.83 -16.16 -48.86
C GLY A 24 7.59 -17.12 -47.95
N GLN A 25 7.86 -16.72 -46.71
CA GLN A 25 8.46 -17.61 -45.70
C GLN A 25 7.54 -18.79 -45.35
N ARG A 26 6.23 -18.57 -45.22
CA ARG A 26 5.26 -19.64 -44.97
C ARG A 26 5.20 -20.64 -46.13
N ALA A 27 5.18 -20.15 -47.38
CA ALA A 27 5.18 -21.00 -48.56
C ALA A 27 6.44 -21.88 -48.63
N ARG A 28 7.63 -21.29 -48.44
CA ARG A 28 8.90 -22.04 -48.40
C ARG A 28 8.92 -23.10 -47.30
N ARG A 29 8.47 -22.76 -46.09
CA ARG A 29 8.37 -23.71 -44.98
C ARG A 29 7.39 -24.84 -45.30
N GLN A 30 6.27 -24.52 -45.96
CA GLN A 30 5.28 -25.51 -46.36
C GLN A 30 5.83 -26.47 -47.43
N GLU A 31 6.57 -25.96 -48.41
CA GLU A 31 7.25 -26.76 -49.43
C GLU A 31 8.33 -27.66 -48.80
N GLU A 32 9.13 -27.13 -47.88
CA GLU A 32 10.15 -27.90 -47.16
C GLU A 32 9.52 -29.01 -46.32
N LEU A 33 8.45 -28.71 -45.58
CA LEU A 33 7.70 -29.72 -44.81
C LEU A 33 7.08 -30.76 -45.73
N GLN A 34 6.49 -30.37 -46.86
CA GLN A 34 5.92 -31.28 -47.84
C GLN A 34 6.98 -32.24 -48.41
N SER A 35 8.16 -31.72 -48.77
CA SER A 35 9.27 -32.54 -49.26
C SER A 35 9.72 -33.58 -48.23
N LYS A 36 9.82 -33.17 -46.96
CA LYS A 36 10.18 -34.06 -45.84
C LYS A 36 9.08 -35.09 -45.59
N THR A 37 7.79 -34.74 -45.62
CA THR A 37 6.68 -35.68 -45.42
C THR A 37 6.54 -36.72 -46.52
N LEU A 38 6.89 -36.36 -47.76
CA LEU A 38 6.87 -37.28 -48.91
C LEU A 38 7.99 -38.33 -48.82
N ALA A 39 9.09 -38.04 -48.11
CA ALA A 39 10.17 -38.99 -47.87
C ALA A 39 9.82 -40.08 -46.84
N LEU A 40 8.75 -39.92 -46.05
CA LEU A 40 8.34 -40.93 -45.08
C LEU A 40 7.54 -42.09 -45.72
N PRO A 41 7.62 -43.31 -45.13
CA PRO A 41 6.72 -44.42 -45.44
C PRO A 41 5.24 -44.03 -45.31
N PRO A 42 4.33 -44.64 -46.10
CA PRO A 42 2.93 -44.22 -46.19
C PRO A 42 2.16 -44.26 -44.87
N ALA A 43 2.45 -45.21 -43.98
CA ALA A 43 1.82 -45.29 -42.65
C ALA A 43 2.24 -44.14 -41.72
N LEU A 44 3.51 -43.73 -41.78
CA LEU A 44 4.03 -42.60 -40.99
C LEU A 44 3.62 -41.26 -41.60
N ARG A 45 3.37 -41.20 -42.91
CA ARG A 45 2.87 -40.01 -43.60
C ARG A 45 1.49 -39.57 -43.08
N GLU A 46 0.56 -40.51 -42.92
CA GLU A 46 -0.78 -40.20 -42.40
C GLU A 46 -0.72 -39.66 -40.97
N LEU A 47 0.05 -40.34 -40.10
CA LEU A 47 0.25 -39.92 -38.71
C LEU A 47 0.96 -38.57 -38.60
N THR A 48 1.98 -38.33 -39.43
CA THR A 48 2.68 -37.04 -39.44
C THR A 48 1.82 -35.91 -39.97
N HIS A 49 0.96 -36.13 -40.97
CA HIS A 49 -0.01 -35.11 -41.40
C HIS A 49 -1.03 -34.78 -40.31
N GLN A 50 -1.56 -35.78 -39.61
CA GLN A 50 -2.47 -35.55 -38.48
C GLN A 50 -1.77 -34.81 -37.33
N PHE A 51 -0.54 -35.21 -36.99
CA PHE A 51 0.25 -34.55 -35.96
C PHE A 51 0.60 -33.11 -36.34
N LEU A 52 1.01 -32.86 -37.58
CA LEU A 52 1.31 -31.52 -38.07
C LEU A 52 0.06 -30.65 -38.13
N ALA A 53 -1.10 -31.18 -38.54
CA ALA A 53 -2.37 -30.44 -38.53
C ALA A 53 -2.80 -30.07 -37.10
N ILE A 54 -2.62 -30.97 -36.14
CA ILE A 54 -2.86 -30.70 -34.72
C ILE A 54 -1.84 -29.68 -34.19
N SER A 55 -0.56 -29.85 -34.54
CA SER A 55 0.53 -28.94 -34.16
C SER A 55 0.32 -27.53 -34.71
N ASP A 56 -0.13 -27.40 -35.96
CA ASP A 56 -0.45 -26.13 -36.61
C ASP A 56 -1.76 -25.53 -36.10
N ALA A 57 -2.73 -26.35 -35.69
CA ALA A 57 -3.91 -25.86 -34.96
C ALA A 57 -3.53 -25.35 -33.56
N ILE A 58 -2.54 -26.00 -32.94
CA ILE A 58 -1.96 -25.62 -31.65
C ILE A 58 -0.91 -24.52 -31.81
N ARG A 59 -0.36 -24.23 -32.98
CA ARG A 59 0.57 -23.11 -33.20
C ARG A 59 -0.19 -21.94 -33.78
N SER A 60 -0.20 -20.80 -33.10
CA SER A 60 -0.88 -19.61 -33.61
C SER A 60 -0.34 -19.23 -35.01
N PRO A 61 -1.20 -19.01 -36.02
CA PRO A 61 -0.78 -18.59 -37.37
C PRO A 61 -0.02 -17.26 -37.38
N PHE A 62 -0.28 -16.42 -36.38
CA PHE A 62 0.50 -15.25 -36.05
C PHE A 62 1.59 -15.74 -35.10
N GLY A 63 2.87 -15.66 -35.48
CA GLY A 63 4.01 -16.13 -34.67
C GLY A 63 4.14 -15.44 -33.30
N THR A 64 5.35 -15.18 -32.84
CA THR A 64 5.70 -14.62 -31.51
C THR A 64 5.16 -13.21 -31.21
N ARG A 65 4.16 -12.68 -31.93
CA ARG A 65 3.45 -11.48 -31.50
C ARG A 65 2.68 -11.84 -30.22
N PRO A 66 3.08 -11.33 -29.04
CA PRO A 66 2.42 -11.69 -27.81
C PRO A 66 0.98 -11.21 -27.90
N SER A 67 0.03 -12.14 -27.97
CA SER A 67 -1.34 -11.84 -27.56
C SER A 67 -1.26 -11.34 -26.12
N PHE A 68 -2.06 -10.34 -25.78
CA PHE A 68 -2.13 -9.80 -24.42
C PHE A 68 -2.82 -10.83 -23.51
N ARG A 69 -2.10 -11.91 -23.17
CA ARG A 69 -2.60 -13.07 -22.43
C ARG A 69 -2.94 -12.68 -21.00
N VAL A 70 -2.01 -11.97 -20.37
CA VAL A 70 -2.16 -11.48 -18.99
C VAL A 70 -3.41 -10.63 -18.88
N GLY A 71 -3.60 -9.60 -19.72
CA GLY A 71 -4.82 -8.81 -19.62
C GLY A 71 -6.11 -9.50 -20.03
N GLN A 72 -6.06 -10.57 -20.85
CA GLN A 72 -7.24 -11.40 -21.08
C GLN A 72 -7.63 -12.17 -19.81
N VAL A 73 -6.65 -12.62 -19.02
CA VAL A 73 -6.88 -13.31 -17.74
C VAL A 73 -7.27 -12.31 -16.65
N ASP A 74 -6.58 -11.17 -16.54
CA ASP A 74 -6.92 -10.11 -15.59
C ASP A 74 -8.32 -9.56 -15.86
N ALA A 75 -8.73 -9.45 -17.12
CA ALA A 75 -10.10 -9.06 -17.46
C ALA A 75 -11.15 -10.02 -16.87
N GLU A 76 -10.87 -11.33 -16.90
CA GLU A 76 -11.74 -12.34 -16.30
C GLU A 76 -11.72 -12.27 -14.77
N LEU A 77 -10.53 -12.12 -14.16
CA LEU A 77 -10.40 -11.96 -12.72
C LEU A 77 -11.17 -10.74 -12.22
N LEU A 78 -11.04 -9.59 -12.90
CA LEU A 78 -11.77 -8.36 -12.58
C LEU A 78 -13.30 -8.53 -12.70
N ASP A 79 -13.76 -9.28 -13.70
CA ASP A 79 -15.18 -9.56 -13.87
C ASP A 79 -15.72 -10.45 -12.73
N GLU A 80 -14.93 -11.43 -12.27
CA GLU A 80 -15.30 -12.30 -11.13
C GLU A 80 -15.25 -11.54 -9.80
N GLU A 81 -14.22 -10.72 -9.58
CA GLU A 81 -14.11 -9.84 -8.41
C GLU A 81 -15.27 -8.84 -8.34
N LEU A 82 -15.59 -8.17 -9.45
CA LEU A 82 -16.73 -7.25 -9.51
C LEU A 82 -18.04 -7.97 -9.14
N LEU A 83 -18.27 -9.16 -9.69
CA LEU A 83 -19.45 -9.96 -9.37
C LEU A 83 -19.49 -10.34 -7.90
N SER A 84 -18.36 -10.75 -7.32
CA SER A 84 -18.27 -11.10 -5.89
C SER A 84 -18.58 -9.90 -4.99
N LEU A 85 -18.03 -8.72 -5.32
CA LEU A 85 -18.25 -7.48 -4.56
C LEU A 85 -19.71 -7.06 -4.63
N LEU A 86 -20.31 -7.06 -5.82
CA LEU A 86 -21.72 -6.71 -5.99
C LEU A 86 -22.64 -7.71 -5.28
N THR A 87 -22.33 -9.00 -5.33
CA THR A 87 -23.12 -10.04 -4.64
C THR A 87 -23.02 -9.89 -3.12
N ASN A 88 -21.82 -9.61 -2.60
CA ASN A 88 -21.60 -9.38 -1.17
C ASN A 88 -22.32 -8.12 -0.68
N GLN A 89 -22.17 -7.00 -1.39
CA GLN A 89 -22.86 -5.76 -1.06
C GLN A 89 -24.38 -5.89 -1.15
N ALA A 90 -24.89 -6.57 -2.18
CA ALA A 90 -26.31 -6.87 -2.30
C ALA A 90 -26.77 -7.74 -1.11
N GLY A 91 -26.06 -8.81 -0.79
CA GLY A 91 -26.38 -9.68 0.34
C GLY A 91 -26.34 -8.97 1.69
N ASP A 92 -25.40 -8.04 1.88
CA ASP A 92 -25.32 -7.23 3.10
C ASP A 92 -26.47 -6.21 3.19
N GLY A 93 -26.89 -5.62 2.08
CA GLY A 93 -28.09 -4.78 2.01
C GLY A 93 -29.37 -5.53 2.33
N LEU A 94 -29.47 -6.81 1.96
CA LEU A 94 -30.62 -7.66 2.28
C LEU A 94 -30.69 -8.06 3.76
N LYS A 95 -29.60 -7.95 4.54
CA LYS A 95 -29.62 -8.24 5.99
C LYS A 95 -30.62 -7.36 6.74
N LEU A 96 -30.88 -6.14 6.27
CA LEU A 96 -31.87 -5.24 6.87
C LEU A 96 -33.31 -5.80 6.79
N PHE A 97 -33.59 -6.64 5.79
CA PHE A 97 -34.91 -7.26 5.58
C PHE A 97 -35.02 -8.68 6.15
N GLY A 98 -33.90 -9.26 6.61
CA GLY A 98 -33.83 -10.55 7.29
C GLY A 98 -32.66 -11.42 6.82
N ASN A 99 -31.93 -11.99 7.77
CA ASN A 99 -30.69 -12.74 7.50
C ASN A 99 -30.87 -13.96 6.58
N HIS A 100 -32.04 -14.61 6.60
CA HIS A 100 -32.38 -15.75 5.73
C HIS A 100 -32.49 -15.42 4.23
N LEU A 101 -32.76 -14.17 3.86
CA LEU A 101 -33.03 -13.80 2.46
C LEU A 101 -31.76 -13.87 1.61
N LYS A 102 -30.59 -13.67 2.22
CA LYS A 102 -29.30 -13.76 1.54
C LYS A 102 -29.03 -15.19 1.06
N ASP A 103 -29.34 -16.17 1.90
CA ASP A 103 -29.06 -17.58 1.62
C ASP A 103 -30.12 -18.16 0.67
N GLU A 104 -31.39 -17.79 0.85
CA GLU A 104 -32.49 -18.30 0.02
C GLU A 104 -32.50 -17.70 -1.40
N TYR A 105 -32.18 -16.40 -1.55
CA TYR A 105 -32.19 -15.69 -2.84
C TYR A 105 -30.80 -15.49 -3.45
N GLY A 106 -29.76 -16.14 -2.93
CA GLY A 106 -28.38 -15.92 -3.38
C GLY A 106 -28.18 -16.25 -4.86
N ALA A 107 -28.81 -17.31 -5.36
CA ALA A 107 -28.73 -17.71 -6.77
C ALA A 107 -29.47 -16.73 -7.70
N GLU A 108 -30.60 -16.19 -7.24
CA GLU A 108 -31.49 -15.26 -7.95
C GLU A 108 -30.83 -13.88 -8.07
N ILE A 109 -30.24 -13.40 -6.96
CA ILE A 109 -29.45 -12.17 -6.94
C ILE A 109 -28.26 -12.31 -7.89
N GLY A 110 -27.56 -13.45 -7.83
CA GLY A 110 -26.46 -13.76 -8.73
C GLY A 110 -26.87 -13.83 -10.21
N LEU A 111 -28.06 -14.33 -10.51
CA LEU A 111 -28.63 -14.35 -11.87
C LEU A 111 -28.96 -12.93 -12.34
N LEU A 112 -29.62 -12.13 -11.50
CA LEU A 112 -30.01 -10.75 -11.81
C LEU A 112 -28.79 -9.88 -12.09
N LEU A 113 -27.79 -9.92 -11.20
CA LEU A 113 -26.55 -9.15 -11.34
C LEU A 113 -25.78 -9.55 -12.61
N ARG A 114 -25.64 -10.86 -12.87
CA ARG A 114 -25.00 -11.35 -14.11
C ARG A 114 -25.77 -10.96 -15.36
N SER A 115 -27.11 -10.99 -15.33
CA SER A 115 -27.96 -10.56 -16.44
C SER A 115 -27.81 -9.07 -16.72
N LEU A 116 -27.78 -8.25 -15.66
CA LEU A 116 -27.58 -6.81 -15.77
C LEU A 116 -26.20 -6.47 -16.34
N LEU A 117 -25.13 -7.10 -15.81
CA LEU A 117 -23.78 -6.93 -16.34
C LEU A 117 -23.67 -7.40 -17.78
N TRP A 118 -24.25 -8.55 -18.14
CA TRP A 118 -24.24 -9.03 -19.52
C TRP A 118 -24.95 -8.06 -20.48
N LYS A 119 -26.11 -7.55 -20.08
CA LYS A 119 -26.88 -6.56 -20.85
C LYS A 119 -26.08 -5.27 -21.03
N LEU A 120 -25.53 -4.70 -19.96
CA LEU A 120 -24.84 -3.41 -20.03
C LEU A 120 -23.44 -3.49 -20.65
N SER A 121 -22.73 -4.60 -20.50
CA SER A 121 -21.36 -4.75 -21.02
C SER A 121 -21.35 -5.43 -22.39
N ILE A 122 -21.67 -6.72 -22.46
CA ILE A 122 -21.49 -7.53 -23.67
C ILE A 122 -22.52 -7.18 -24.74
N TRP A 123 -23.77 -6.94 -24.37
CA TRP A 123 -24.81 -6.62 -25.34
C TRP A 123 -24.64 -5.21 -25.91
N ASP A 124 -24.54 -4.20 -25.04
CA ASP A 124 -24.47 -2.79 -25.42
C ASP A 124 -23.06 -2.37 -25.91
N ASN A 125 -21.99 -2.75 -25.19
CA ASN A 125 -20.61 -2.32 -25.47
C ASN A 125 -19.74 -3.35 -26.21
N GLY A 126 -20.18 -4.61 -26.36
CA GLY A 126 -19.44 -5.65 -27.09
C GLY A 126 -18.17 -6.16 -26.41
N ALA A 127 -17.98 -5.82 -25.14
CA ALA A 127 -16.88 -6.24 -24.27
C ALA A 127 -17.42 -6.44 -22.84
N SER A 128 -16.80 -7.30 -22.04
CA SER A 128 -17.10 -7.34 -20.61
C SER A 128 -16.50 -6.13 -19.89
N TYR A 129 -16.86 -5.91 -18.64
CA TYR A 129 -16.38 -4.74 -17.89
C TYR A 129 -14.85 -4.79 -17.72
N GLY A 130 -14.32 -5.90 -17.22
CA GLY A 130 -12.88 -6.13 -17.07
C GLY A 130 -12.16 -6.07 -18.42
N ALA A 131 -12.76 -6.60 -19.49
CA ALA A 131 -12.20 -6.47 -20.83
C ALA A 131 -12.11 -5.01 -21.29
N THR A 132 -13.14 -4.20 -21.03
CA THR A 132 -13.16 -2.78 -21.39
C THR A 132 -12.07 -2.02 -20.63
N LEU A 133 -11.87 -2.33 -19.34
CA LEU A 133 -10.83 -1.73 -18.50
C LEU A 133 -9.42 -2.11 -18.96
N GLN A 134 -9.26 -3.32 -19.48
CA GLN A 134 -8.02 -3.80 -20.10
C GLN A 134 -7.86 -3.39 -21.58
N GLY A 135 -8.76 -2.57 -22.13
CA GLY A 135 -8.72 -2.13 -23.52
C GLY A 135 -8.92 -3.25 -24.53
N LEU A 136 -9.74 -4.25 -24.20
CA LEU A 136 -10.02 -5.45 -25.00
C LEU A 136 -11.48 -5.46 -25.50
N GLN A 137 -11.70 -6.06 -26.67
CA GLN A 137 -13.03 -6.21 -27.28
C GLN A 137 -13.23 -7.62 -27.85
N TYR A 138 -14.47 -8.12 -27.83
CA TYR A 138 -14.81 -9.40 -28.46
C TYR A 138 -14.88 -9.26 -29.99
N VAL A 139 -14.30 -10.23 -30.70
CA VAL A 139 -14.27 -10.29 -32.16
C VAL A 139 -14.64 -11.71 -32.60
N ASP A 140 -15.42 -11.83 -33.68
CA ASP A 140 -15.74 -13.13 -34.27
C ASP A 140 -14.51 -13.72 -34.98
N ALA A 141 -13.99 -14.84 -34.46
CA ALA A 141 -12.79 -15.50 -34.97
C ALA A 141 -13.06 -16.41 -36.18
N ARG A 142 -14.31 -16.50 -36.65
CA ARG A 142 -14.71 -17.25 -37.86
C ARG A 142 -14.28 -16.54 -39.14
N ASN A 143 -14.15 -15.22 -39.10
CA ASN A 143 -13.63 -14.47 -40.23
C ASN A 143 -12.10 -14.64 -40.32
N PRO A 144 -11.56 -15.01 -41.50
CA PRO A 144 -10.12 -15.21 -41.68
C PRO A 144 -9.35 -13.90 -41.47
N ASN A 145 -9.99 -12.75 -41.74
CA ASN A 145 -9.42 -11.43 -41.53
C ASN A 145 -9.69 -10.91 -40.10
N THR A 146 -8.99 -11.46 -39.11
CA THR A 146 -9.09 -10.99 -37.71
C THR A 146 -8.67 -9.52 -37.54
N ALA A 147 -7.86 -8.98 -38.47
CA ALA A 147 -7.48 -7.57 -38.46
C ALA A 147 -8.64 -6.62 -38.78
N ALA A 148 -9.69 -7.11 -39.44
CA ALA A 148 -10.92 -6.34 -39.70
C ALA A 148 -11.78 -6.15 -38.45
N ARG A 149 -11.49 -6.86 -37.34
CA ARG A 149 -12.13 -6.69 -36.03
C ARG A 149 -13.67 -6.70 -36.11
N THR A 150 -14.21 -7.67 -36.84
CA THR A 150 -15.65 -7.76 -37.04
C THR A 150 -16.36 -8.04 -35.72
N PRO A 151 -17.33 -7.21 -35.31
CA PRO A 151 -18.03 -7.39 -34.04
C PRO A 151 -18.80 -8.72 -34.02
N PRO A 152 -19.01 -9.33 -32.83
CA PRO A 152 -19.72 -10.58 -32.70
C PRO A 152 -21.19 -10.42 -33.09
N LYS A 153 -21.73 -11.44 -33.76
CA LYS A 153 -23.12 -11.50 -34.21
C LYS A 153 -24.07 -11.49 -33.00
N ALA A 154 -25.29 -10.96 -33.19
CA ALA A 154 -26.29 -10.87 -32.12
C ALA A 154 -26.59 -12.23 -31.47
N TRP A 155 -26.70 -13.30 -32.26
CA TRP A 155 -26.91 -14.64 -31.73
C TRP A 155 -25.70 -15.16 -30.93
N GLN A 156 -24.46 -14.80 -31.29
CA GLN A 156 -23.27 -15.18 -30.51
C GLN A 156 -23.30 -14.51 -29.14
N ARG A 157 -23.71 -13.23 -29.07
CA ARG A 157 -23.88 -12.50 -27.80
C ARG A 157 -24.99 -13.12 -26.95
N LEU A 158 -26.09 -13.50 -27.58
CA LEU A 158 -27.23 -14.17 -26.92
C LEU A 158 -26.82 -15.53 -26.35
N VAL A 159 -26.21 -16.40 -27.16
CA VAL A 159 -25.79 -17.73 -26.72
C VAL A 159 -24.69 -17.64 -25.66
N TYR A 160 -23.76 -16.68 -25.80
CA TYR A 160 -22.75 -16.42 -24.78
C TYR A 160 -23.43 -16.07 -23.45
N GLY A 161 -24.34 -15.09 -23.44
CA GLY A 161 -25.10 -14.71 -22.25
C GLY A 161 -25.93 -15.87 -21.68
N LEU A 162 -26.61 -16.62 -22.53
CA LEU A 162 -27.40 -17.76 -22.12
C LEU A 162 -26.54 -18.83 -21.43
N LEU A 163 -25.36 -19.14 -21.97
CA LEU A 163 -24.44 -20.11 -21.38
C LEU A 163 -23.79 -19.59 -20.09
N THR A 164 -23.32 -18.35 -20.06
CA THR A 164 -22.58 -17.82 -18.90
C THR A 164 -23.47 -17.37 -17.75
N VAL A 165 -24.66 -16.84 -18.07
CA VAL A 165 -25.63 -16.33 -17.08
C VAL A 165 -26.65 -17.40 -16.75
N GLY A 166 -27.41 -17.84 -17.76
CA GLY A 166 -28.47 -18.85 -17.58
C GLY A 166 -27.91 -20.23 -17.26
N GLY A 167 -26.85 -20.66 -17.95
CA GLY A 167 -26.22 -21.96 -17.74
C GLY A 167 -25.64 -22.10 -16.33
N ARG A 168 -24.94 -21.08 -15.82
CA ARG A 168 -24.44 -21.08 -14.43
C ARG A 168 -25.60 -21.17 -13.42
N TYR A 169 -26.65 -20.36 -13.58
CA TYR A 169 -27.81 -20.41 -12.68
C TYR A 169 -28.53 -21.77 -12.72
N ALA A 170 -28.78 -22.30 -13.91
CA ALA A 170 -29.42 -23.59 -14.09
C ALA A 170 -28.58 -24.72 -13.47
N TRP A 171 -27.26 -24.67 -13.63
CA TRP A 171 -26.35 -25.62 -13.01
C TRP A 171 -26.39 -25.54 -11.48
N THR A 172 -26.33 -24.33 -10.90
CA THR A 172 -26.41 -24.15 -9.44
C THR A 172 -27.75 -24.65 -8.89
N ARG A 173 -28.87 -24.31 -9.53
CA ARG A 173 -30.20 -24.78 -9.12
C ARG A 173 -30.36 -26.30 -9.27
N TRP A 174 -29.79 -26.88 -10.33
CA TRP A 174 -29.77 -28.34 -10.52
C TRP A 174 -28.97 -29.04 -9.43
N GLU A 175 -27.77 -28.55 -9.13
CA GLU A 175 -26.90 -29.12 -8.10
C GLU A 175 -27.53 -29.03 -6.71
N GLN A 176 -28.16 -27.90 -6.37
CA GLN A 176 -28.92 -27.74 -5.14
C GLN A 176 -30.07 -28.76 -5.06
N HIS A 177 -30.87 -28.86 -6.12
CA HIS A 177 -31.99 -29.80 -6.15
C HIS A 177 -31.54 -31.26 -6.02
N LEU A 178 -30.42 -31.61 -6.66
CA LEU A 178 -29.85 -32.95 -6.58
C LEU A 178 -29.28 -33.24 -5.19
N SER A 179 -28.60 -32.26 -4.58
CA SER A 179 -28.07 -32.34 -3.23
C SER A 179 -29.18 -32.49 -2.19
N ASP A 180 -30.26 -31.72 -2.30
CA ASP A 180 -31.41 -31.81 -1.40
C ASP A 180 -32.11 -33.17 -1.50
N ALA A 181 -32.20 -33.71 -2.72
CA ALA A 181 -32.79 -35.02 -2.98
C ALA A 181 -31.89 -36.19 -2.54
N GLU A 182 -30.58 -35.98 -2.44
CA GLU A 182 -29.61 -36.99 -1.97
C GLU A 182 -29.40 -36.95 -0.46
N ASN A 183 -29.45 -35.77 0.17
CA ASN A 183 -29.25 -35.56 1.60
C ASN A 183 -30.52 -35.78 2.45
N GLY A 184 -31.62 -36.23 1.86
CA GLY A 184 -32.86 -36.54 2.57
C GLY A 184 -32.73 -37.72 3.54
N TYR A 185 -33.67 -37.83 4.49
CA TYR A 185 -33.72 -38.95 5.44
C TYR A 185 -34.12 -40.28 4.78
N ASP A 186 -34.77 -40.23 3.60
CA ASP A 186 -35.19 -41.40 2.84
C ASP A 186 -34.08 -41.89 1.91
N GLU A 187 -34.04 -43.20 1.65
CA GLU A 187 -33.01 -43.77 0.77
C GLU A 187 -33.16 -43.24 -0.68
N PRO A 188 -32.13 -42.58 -1.24
CA PRO A 188 -32.30 -41.85 -2.49
C PRO A 188 -32.60 -42.80 -3.65
N SER A 189 -33.58 -42.40 -4.48
CA SER A 189 -34.06 -43.21 -5.60
C SER A 189 -32.90 -43.62 -6.53
N PRO A 190 -32.99 -44.79 -7.20
CA PRO A 190 -31.92 -45.26 -8.09
C PRO A 190 -31.69 -44.32 -9.28
N LEU A 191 -32.69 -43.51 -9.65
CA LEU A 191 -32.57 -42.48 -10.68
C LEU A 191 -31.75 -41.28 -10.19
N ILE A 192 -32.01 -40.78 -8.97
CA ILE A 192 -31.25 -39.68 -8.36
C ILE A 192 -29.77 -40.05 -8.24
N ARG A 193 -29.47 -41.27 -7.76
CA ARG A 193 -28.08 -41.76 -7.70
C ARG A 193 -27.39 -41.87 -9.06
N ARG A 194 -28.12 -42.11 -10.14
CA ARG A 194 -27.57 -42.10 -11.51
C ARG A 194 -27.34 -40.68 -11.99
N LEU A 195 -28.29 -39.78 -11.74
CA LEU A 195 -28.17 -38.36 -12.09
C LEU A 195 -27.03 -37.67 -11.32
N SER A 196 -26.84 -37.96 -10.04
CA SER A 196 -25.69 -37.49 -9.23
C SER A 196 -24.34 -37.96 -9.79
N ARG A 197 -24.24 -39.24 -10.17
CA ARG A 197 -23.05 -39.76 -10.86
C ARG A 197 -22.81 -39.15 -12.25
N LEU A 198 -23.87 -38.92 -13.02
CA LEU A 198 -23.76 -38.26 -14.32
C LEU A 198 -23.36 -36.79 -14.17
N THR A 199 -23.92 -36.09 -13.18
CA THR A 199 -23.63 -34.68 -12.90
C THR A 199 -22.18 -34.51 -12.44
N SER A 200 -21.69 -35.37 -11.55
CA SER A 200 -20.28 -35.38 -11.13
C SER A 200 -19.32 -35.77 -12.28
N LEU A 201 -19.69 -36.72 -13.14
CA LEU A 201 -18.91 -37.03 -14.34
C LEU A 201 -18.87 -35.83 -15.31
N LEU A 202 -20.00 -35.15 -15.52
CA LEU A 202 -20.07 -33.97 -16.37
C LEU A 202 -19.25 -32.81 -15.80
N GLY A 203 -19.29 -32.59 -14.48
CA GLY A 203 -18.46 -31.59 -13.81
C GLY A 203 -16.97 -31.88 -13.96
N THR A 204 -16.53 -33.09 -13.61
CA THR A 204 -15.11 -33.48 -13.72
C THR A 204 -14.61 -33.46 -15.17
N THR A 205 -15.41 -33.91 -16.13
CA THR A 205 -15.04 -33.83 -17.56
C THR A 205 -14.98 -32.39 -18.07
N HIS A 206 -15.90 -31.52 -17.62
CA HIS A 206 -15.83 -30.09 -17.92
C HIS A 206 -14.56 -29.46 -17.36
N ASP A 207 -14.16 -29.77 -16.12
CA ASP A 207 -12.98 -29.20 -15.48
C ASP A 207 -11.69 -29.66 -16.15
N ILE A 208 -11.59 -30.94 -16.52
CA ILE A 208 -10.48 -31.47 -17.32
C ILE A 208 -10.42 -30.77 -18.68
N ALA A 209 -11.57 -30.63 -19.36
CA ALA A 209 -11.64 -29.93 -20.64
C ALA A 209 -11.24 -28.45 -20.49
N ALA A 210 -11.67 -27.79 -19.42
CA ALA A 210 -11.36 -26.39 -19.13
C ALA A 210 -9.87 -26.21 -18.85
N PHE A 211 -9.26 -27.10 -18.07
CA PHE A 211 -7.84 -27.12 -17.79
C PHE A 211 -7.00 -27.32 -19.06
N ILE A 212 -7.33 -28.33 -19.87
CA ILE A 212 -6.66 -28.55 -21.17
C ILE A 212 -6.85 -27.33 -22.07
N SER A 213 -8.06 -26.75 -22.08
CA SER A 213 -8.35 -25.53 -22.83
C SER A 213 -7.48 -24.37 -22.39
N PHE A 214 -7.31 -24.19 -21.08
CA PHE A 214 -6.48 -23.16 -20.48
C PHE A 214 -4.99 -23.38 -20.77
N LEU A 215 -4.47 -24.61 -20.75
CA LEU A 215 -3.08 -24.90 -21.16
C LEU A 215 -2.83 -24.54 -22.63
N VAL A 216 -3.77 -24.90 -23.52
CA VAL A 216 -3.71 -24.49 -24.94
C VAL A 216 -3.79 -22.97 -25.08
N PHE A 217 -4.55 -22.30 -24.20
CA PHE A 217 -4.57 -20.84 -24.12
C PHE A 217 -3.26 -20.24 -23.64
N LEU A 218 -2.58 -20.82 -22.64
CA LEU A 218 -1.27 -20.34 -22.21
C LEU A 218 -0.24 -20.42 -23.34
N TYR A 219 -0.35 -21.42 -24.22
CA TYR A 219 0.51 -21.54 -25.40
C TYR A 219 0.14 -20.57 -26.53
N ASN A 220 -1.14 -20.47 -26.90
CA ASN A 220 -1.62 -19.69 -28.07
C ASN A 220 -2.16 -18.29 -27.78
N GLY A 221 -2.78 -18.10 -26.62
CA GLY A 221 -3.46 -16.89 -26.18
C GLY A 221 -4.63 -16.45 -27.06
N ARG A 222 -5.41 -17.41 -27.58
CA ARG A 222 -6.55 -17.14 -28.48
C ARG A 222 -7.92 -17.20 -27.81
N TYR A 223 -8.21 -18.26 -27.04
CA TYR A 223 -9.50 -18.48 -26.38
C TYR A 223 -9.25 -18.77 -24.91
N ARG A 224 -9.67 -17.88 -24.00
CA ARG A 224 -9.46 -18.04 -22.55
C ARG A 224 -10.32 -19.13 -21.95
N THR A 225 -11.61 -19.18 -22.30
CA THR A 225 -12.59 -20.11 -21.74
C THR A 225 -13.07 -21.13 -22.78
N LEU A 226 -13.69 -22.20 -22.30
CA LEU A 226 -14.38 -23.17 -23.16
C LEU A 226 -15.53 -22.54 -23.94
N THR A 227 -16.28 -21.62 -23.32
CA THR A 227 -17.38 -20.91 -23.97
C THR A 227 -16.90 -20.05 -25.12
N ASP A 228 -15.78 -19.34 -24.96
CA ASP A 228 -15.12 -18.58 -26.02
C ASP A 228 -14.70 -19.48 -27.18
N ARG A 229 -14.15 -20.66 -26.86
CA ARG A 229 -13.73 -21.65 -27.86
C ARG A 229 -14.92 -22.23 -28.64
N LEU A 230 -16.01 -22.58 -27.96
CA LEU A 230 -17.23 -23.13 -28.56
C LEU A 230 -17.87 -22.12 -29.52
N LEU A 231 -17.97 -20.85 -29.10
CA LEU A 231 -18.56 -19.79 -29.92
C LEU A 231 -17.62 -19.20 -30.95
N ARG A 232 -16.31 -19.47 -30.81
CA ARG A 232 -15.20 -18.88 -31.57
C ARG A 232 -15.13 -17.37 -31.40
N LEU A 233 -15.34 -16.91 -30.16
CA LEU A 233 -15.18 -15.51 -29.76
C LEU A 233 -13.74 -15.29 -29.33
N ARG A 234 -13.09 -14.25 -29.87
CA ARG A 234 -11.71 -13.91 -29.53
C ARG A 234 -11.65 -12.54 -28.89
N LEU A 235 -10.90 -12.43 -27.80
CA LEU A 235 -10.65 -11.17 -27.12
C LEU A 235 -9.39 -10.52 -27.73
N VAL A 236 -9.53 -9.33 -28.31
CA VAL A 236 -8.48 -8.62 -29.06
C VAL A 236 -8.38 -7.18 -28.55
N PRO A 237 -7.18 -6.56 -28.51
CA PRO A 237 -7.05 -5.15 -28.17
C PRO A 237 -7.92 -4.24 -29.03
N SER A 238 -8.65 -3.32 -28.39
CA SER A 238 -9.55 -2.35 -29.01
C SER A 238 -8.80 -1.33 -29.87
N SER A 239 -7.54 -1.03 -29.54
CA SER A 239 -6.64 -0.19 -30.33
C SER A 239 -5.33 -0.92 -30.63
N ASN A 240 -4.68 -0.57 -31.74
CA ASN A 240 -3.33 -1.09 -32.07
C ASN A 240 -2.21 -0.35 -31.28
N GLN A 241 -2.58 0.59 -30.41
CA GLN A 241 -1.66 1.44 -29.64
C GLN A 241 -1.70 1.18 -28.14
N THR A 242 -2.17 0.02 -27.70
CA THR A 242 -2.01 -0.39 -26.30
C THR A 242 -0.57 -0.87 -26.10
N SER A 243 0.37 0.08 -25.95
CA SER A 243 1.58 -0.19 -25.18
C SER A 243 1.14 -0.55 -23.77
N ARG A 244 1.69 -1.63 -23.22
CA ARG A 244 1.49 -2.06 -21.84
C ARG A 244 1.94 -0.93 -20.90
N GLU A 245 1.01 -0.08 -20.51
CA GLU A 245 1.19 0.80 -19.37
C GLU A 245 1.04 -0.10 -18.15
N VAL A 246 2.17 -0.55 -17.58
CA VAL A 246 2.16 -1.15 -16.26
C VAL A 246 1.69 -0.07 -15.31
N SER A 247 0.54 -0.26 -14.67
CA SER A 247 -0.01 0.69 -13.71
C SER A 247 0.88 0.73 -12.46
N PHE A 248 1.90 1.57 -12.50
CA PHE A 248 2.79 1.85 -11.35
C PHE A 248 2.08 2.60 -10.23
N GLU A 249 0.81 2.96 -10.38
CA GLU A 249 0.06 3.73 -9.40
C GLU A 249 0.00 3.04 -8.03
N TYR A 250 -0.27 1.74 -8.00
CA TYR A 250 -0.36 1.00 -6.73
C TYR A 250 1.02 0.86 -6.07
N LEU A 251 2.05 0.52 -6.86
CA LEU A 251 3.43 0.45 -6.38
C LEU A 251 3.89 1.81 -5.85
N ASN A 252 3.61 2.89 -6.56
CA ASN A 252 3.96 4.25 -6.17
C ASN A 252 3.23 4.66 -4.88
N ARG A 253 1.94 4.34 -4.74
CA ARG A 253 1.18 4.60 -3.50
C ARG A 253 1.76 3.84 -2.31
N GLN A 254 2.11 2.57 -2.49
CA GLN A 254 2.73 1.76 -1.43
C GLN A 254 4.11 2.27 -1.06
N LEU A 255 4.96 2.58 -2.04
CA LEU A 255 6.29 3.11 -1.81
C LEU A 255 6.23 4.43 -1.05
N VAL A 256 5.34 5.33 -1.46
CA VAL A 256 5.13 6.61 -0.77
C VAL A 256 4.66 6.40 0.66
N TRP A 257 3.67 5.53 0.89
CA TRP A 257 3.16 5.28 2.25
C TRP A 257 4.22 4.64 3.15
N HIS A 258 4.92 3.62 2.68
CA HIS A 258 5.98 2.97 3.43
C HIS A 258 7.11 3.95 3.75
N ALA A 259 7.62 4.69 2.75
CA ALA A 259 8.66 5.70 2.95
C ALA A 259 8.21 6.80 3.92
N PHE A 260 6.95 7.23 3.84
CA PHE A 260 6.39 8.21 4.77
C PHE A 260 6.33 7.69 6.21
N THR A 261 5.89 6.44 6.42
CA THR A 261 5.85 5.85 7.76
C THR A 261 7.24 5.62 8.34
N GLU A 262 8.19 5.17 7.54
CA GLU A 262 9.59 4.98 7.94
C GLU A 262 10.23 6.32 8.32
N PHE A 263 10.03 7.35 7.48
CA PHE A 263 10.46 8.72 7.79
C PHE A 263 9.82 9.26 9.08
N LEU A 264 8.51 9.01 9.28
CA LEU A 264 7.82 9.45 10.50
C LEU A 264 8.34 8.74 11.74
N LEU A 265 8.66 7.44 11.65
CA LEU A 265 9.25 6.70 12.77
C LEU A 265 10.64 7.23 13.15
N PHE A 266 11.41 7.76 12.19
CA PHE A 266 12.69 8.43 12.49
C PHE A 266 12.51 9.83 13.06
N LEU A 267 11.51 10.58 12.59
CA LEU A 267 11.24 11.93 13.09
C LEU A 267 10.54 11.96 14.45
N LEU A 268 9.62 11.04 14.72
CA LEU A 268 8.77 11.06 15.91
C LEU A 268 9.58 11.05 17.23
N PRO A 269 10.70 10.32 17.35
CA PRO A 269 11.58 10.40 18.52
C PRO A 269 12.37 11.72 18.64
N LEU A 270 12.76 12.33 17.50
CA LEU A 270 13.50 13.60 17.47
C LEU A 270 12.59 14.80 17.80
N VAL A 271 11.32 14.66 17.47
CA VAL A 271 10.28 15.66 17.69
C VAL A 271 9.69 15.45 19.08
N GLY A 272 10.37 15.97 20.11
CA GLY A 272 9.98 15.82 21.52
C GLY A 272 8.47 15.99 21.75
N ILE A 273 7.79 14.88 22.07
CA ILE A 273 6.32 14.76 22.19
C ILE A 273 5.76 15.79 23.18
N SER A 274 6.53 16.12 24.23
CA SER A 274 6.18 17.14 25.24
C SER A 274 6.05 18.54 24.63
N ARG A 275 6.95 18.92 23.72
CA ARG A 275 6.99 20.26 23.09
C ARG A 275 5.81 20.45 22.14
N TRP A 276 5.51 19.44 21.33
CA TRP A 276 4.38 19.46 20.41
C TRP A 276 3.04 19.39 21.13
N ARG A 277 2.92 18.59 22.20
CA ARG A 277 1.73 18.58 23.06
C ARG A 277 1.43 19.96 23.65
N ARG A 278 2.45 20.67 24.15
CA ARG A 278 2.30 22.05 24.67
C ARG A 278 1.93 23.05 23.57
N TRP A 279 2.49 22.92 22.38
CA TRP A 279 2.17 23.79 21.25
C TRP A 279 0.73 23.55 20.73
N ILE A 280 0.35 22.28 20.53
CA ILE A 280 -1.00 21.90 20.10
C ILE A 280 -2.03 22.30 21.15
N ALA A 281 -1.78 22.11 22.44
CA ALA A 281 -2.69 22.53 23.50
C ALA A 281 -2.88 24.07 23.52
N ARG A 282 -1.80 24.84 23.31
CA ARG A 282 -1.87 26.30 23.18
C ARG A 282 -2.62 26.73 21.91
N ALA A 283 -2.38 26.07 20.79
CA ALA A 283 -3.08 26.31 19.53
C ALA A 283 -4.57 25.97 19.62
N TRP A 284 -4.93 24.86 20.28
CA TRP A 284 -6.31 24.47 20.55
C TRP A 284 -7.03 25.42 21.49
N LYS A 285 -6.38 25.88 22.58
CA LYS A 285 -6.95 26.91 23.47
C LYS A 285 -7.20 28.23 22.72
N LYS A 286 -6.25 28.65 21.86
CA LYS A 286 -6.43 29.82 20.99
C LYS A 286 -7.55 29.62 19.98
N ALA A 287 -7.59 28.50 19.27
CA ALA A 287 -8.65 28.20 18.30
C ALA A 287 -10.03 28.15 18.98
N LYS A 288 -10.15 27.52 20.15
CA LYS A 288 -11.38 27.49 20.95
C LYS A 288 -11.78 28.90 21.40
N ALA A 289 -10.84 29.72 21.86
CA ALA A 289 -11.11 31.11 22.24
C ALA A 289 -11.52 31.97 21.03
N THR A 290 -10.92 31.78 19.86
CA THR A 290 -11.30 32.49 18.62
C THR A 290 -12.68 32.05 18.12
N ILE A 291 -12.96 30.74 18.13
CA ILE A 291 -14.27 30.18 17.76
C ILE A 291 -15.35 30.64 18.75
N MET A 292 -15.04 30.68 20.04
CA MET A 292 -15.97 31.15 21.08
C MET A 292 -16.23 32.65 20.95
N ARG A 293 -15.20 33.48 20.68
CA ARG A 293 -15.34 34.91 20.37
C ARG A 293 -16.18 35.17 19.12
N LEU A 294 -16.03 34.34 18.09
CA LEU A 294 -16.87 34.42 16.88
C LEU A 294 -18.33 33.97 17.12
N ARG A 295 -18.57 33.13 18.13
CA ARG A 295 -19.89 32.56 18.42
C ARG A 295 -20.70 33.37 19.45
N THR A 296 -20.06 34.07 20.38
CA THR A 296 -20.76 34.81 21.45
C THR A 296 -20.57 36.33 21.42
N GLY A 297 -19.72 36.89 20.54
CA GLY A 297 -19.40 38.32 20.55
C GLY A 297 -18.68 38.74 21.85
N ASP A 298 -18.16 39.97 21.89
CA ASP A 298 -17.26 40.49 22.95
C ASP A 298 -17.82 40.53 24.39
N ALA A 299 -19.01 39.96 24.65
CA ALA A 299 -19.66 39.99 25.95
C ALA A 299 -19.14 38.94 26.97
N ALA A 300 -18.35 37.94 26.54
CA ALA A 300 -17.92 36.83 27.40
C ALA A 300 -16.41 36.77 27.68
N ALA A 301 -15.68 37.87 27.50
CA ALA A 301 -14.25 37.94 27.80
C ALA A 301 -13.92 38.70 29.10
N ALA A 302 -14.91 39.31 29.75
CA ALA A 302 -14.72 40.18 30.91
C ALA A 302 -15.05 39.53 32.28
N GLU A 303 -15.68 38.35 32.32
CA GLU A 303 -16.05 37.71 33.59
C GLU A 303 -15.00 36.74 34.15
N ASP A 304 -14.04 36.27 33.35
CA ASP A 304 -12.97 35.36 33.82
C ASP A 304 -11.74 36.08 34.43
N ALA A 305 -11.82 37.41 34.62
CA ALA A 305 -10.69 38.19 35.14
C ALA A 305 -10.62 38.25 36.69
N GLN A 306 -11.55 37.62 37.41
CA GLN A 306 -11.58 37.63 38.89
C GLN A 306 -11.61 36.24 39.53
N ASP A 307 -11.41 35.17 38.79
CA ASP A 307 -11.13 33.87 39.41
C ASP A 307 -9.61 33.78 39.64
N ILE A 308 -9.22 33.92 40.90
CA ILE A 308 -7.84 33.74 41.37
C ILE A 308 -7.34 32.43 40.76
N GLN A 309 -6.27 32.47 39.97
CA GLN A 309 -5.66 31.30 39.31
C GLN A 309 -5.32 30.22 40.35
N LYS A 310 -6.29 29.34 40.64
CA LYS A 310 -6.06 28.11 41.38
C LYS A 310 -5.61 27.09 40.35
N GLY A 311 -4.36 26.65 40.49
CA GLY A 311 -3.87 25.50 39.73
C GLY A 311 -4.73 24.27 40.00
N GLU A 312 -4.61 23.25 39.15
CA GLU A 312 -5.42 22.03 39.19
C GLU A 312 -5.46 21.34 40.57
N LEU A 313 -4.40 21.54 41.37
CA LEU A 313 -4.22 20.99 42.72
C LEU A 313 -4.09 22.08 43.80
N GLY A 314 -4.66 23.27 43.57
CA GLY A 314 -4.64 24.39 44.51
C GLY A 314 -5.46 24.20 45.79
N PHE A 315 -6.29 23.14 45.87
CA PHE A 315 -7.09 22.83 47.07
C PHE A 315 -6.30 22.06 48.14
N LEU A 316 -5.10 21.56 47.81
CA LEU A 316 -4.32 20.74 48.73
C LEU A 316 -3.71 21.58 49.86
N PRO A 317 -3.71 21.07 51.11
CA PRO A 317 -2.98 21.69 52.20
C PRO A 317 -1.50 21.93 51.86
N GLU A 318 -0.89 22.96 52.45
CA GLU A 318 0.52 23.30 52.23
C GLU A 318 1.47 22.19 52.68
N ARG A 319 1.06 21.36 53.64
CA ARG A 319 1.87 20.21 54.13
C ARG A 319 2.03 19.08 53.11
N THR A 320 1.14 18.99 52.12
CA THR A 320 1.04 17.85 51.20
C THR A 320 1.61 18.23 49.85
N CYS A 321 2.63 17.53 49.35
CA CYS A 321 3.25 17.81 48.07
C CYS A 321 2.28 17.49 46.92
N ALA A 322 1.88 18.49 46.13
CA ALA A 322 0.94 18.28 45.03
C ALA A 322 1.52 17.39 43.91
N ILE A 323 2.84 17.34 43.72
CA ILE A 323 3.48 16.43 42.77
C ILE A 323 3.41 14.98 43.26
N CYS A 324 3.78 14.71 44.52
CA CYS A 324 3.65 13.38 45.11
C CYS A 324 2.19 12.89 45.09
N TYR A 325 1.24 13.78 45.37
CA TYR A 325 -0.18 13.48 45.31
C TYR A 325 -0.64 13.14 43.88
N GLN A 326 -0.18 13.88 42.87
CA GLN A 326 -0.48 13.62 41.47
C GLN A 326 0.11 12.30 40.98
N ASP A 327 1.35 11.98 41.37
CA ASP A 327 2.02 10.75 40.97
C ASP A 327 1.39 9.51 41.61
N GLN A 328 0.80 9.65 42.80
CA GLN A 328 -0.03 8.61 43.41
C GLN A 328 -1.45 8.53 42.82
N ASN A 329 -1.95 9.61 42.21
CA ASN A 329 -3.29 9.72 41.62
C ASN A 329 -3.24 10.26 40.17
N PRO A 330 -2.67 9.52 39.20
CA PRO A 330 -2.66 9.95 37.81
C PRO A 330 -4.09 10.06 37.29
N ALA A 331 -4.45 11.22 36.72
CA ALA A 331 -5.80 11.55 36.24
C ALA A 331 -6.25 10.78 34.97
N GLY A 332 -5.62 9.66 34.64
CA GLY A 332 -6.00 8.75 33.56
C GLY A 332 -6.22 7.35 34.13
N GLY A 333 -7.42 6.81 33.92
CA GLY A 333 -7.93 5.58 34.54
C GLY A 333 -6.88 4.47 34.72
N GLN A 334 -6.70 4.05 35.97
CA GLN A 334 -5.83 2.93 36.29
C GLN A 334 -6.50 1.60 35.93
N SER A 335 -5.73 0.71 35.32
CA SER A 335 -6.03 -0.72 35.31
C SER A 335 -5.99 -1.26 36.74
N GLU A 336 -6.97 -2.10 37.10
CA GLU A 336 -7.24 -2.62 38.45
C GLU A 336 -6.02 -3.25 39.15
N GLN A 337 -5.00 -3.69 38.41
CA GLN A 337 -3.76 -4.25 38.96
C GLN A 337 -2.82 -3.24 39.64
N GLN A 338 -2.87 -1.96 39.28
CA GLN A 338 -1.97 -0.95 39.86
C GLN A 338 -2.46 -0.47 41.24
N VAL A 339 -3.78 -0.48 41.45
CA VAL A 339 -4.45 -0.14 42.72
C VAL A 339 -4.17 -1.17 43.82
N ILE A 340 -3.90 -2.44 43.48
CA ILE A 340 -3.59 -3.49 44.47
C ILE A 340 -2.14 -3.37 44.98
N SER A 341 -1.23 -2.82 44.16
CA SER A 341 0.18 -2.63 44.52
C SER A 341 0.44 -1.39 45.38
N ALA A 342 -0.42 -0.37 45.26
CA ALA A 342 -0.40 0.81 46.12
C ALA A 342 -1.30 0.54 47.33
N GLY A 343 -0.71 0.14 48.46
CA GLY A 343 -1.45 -0.24 49.67
C GLY A 343 -2.53 0.77 50.08
N ALA A 344 -3.49 0.30 50.90
CA ALA A 344 -4.81 0.89 51.22
C ALA A 344 -4.86 2.37 51.71
N ASN A 345 -3.74 3.08 51.73
CA ASN A 345 -3.63 4.49 52.13
C ASN A 345 -3.24 5.44 50.97
N ALA A 346 -3.06 4.94 49.74
CA ALA A 346 -2.70 5.76 48.59
C ALA A 346 -3.85 6.71 48.20
N GLY A 347 -3.56 8.02 48.17
CA GLY A 347 -4.49 9.05 47.69
C GLY A 347 -5.36 9.77 48.73
N ILE A 348 -5.26 9.44 50.02
CA ILE A 348 -5.93 10.20 51.09
C ILE A 348 -5.10 11.44 51.46
N ILE A 349 -5.75 12.60 51.46
CA ILE A 349 -5.15 13.88 51.88
C ILE A 349 -4.69 13.75 53.34
N GLY A 350 -3.39 13.93 53.60
CA GLY A 350 -2.77 13.77 54.92
C GLY A 350 -2.13 12.40 55.19
N ASN A 351 -1.89 11.59 54.15
CA ASN A 351 -1.04 10.41 54.27
C ASN A 351 0.45 10.81 54.29
N ALA A 352 1.22 10.19 55.20
CA ALA A 352 2.67 10.42 55.36
C ALA A 352 3.49 10.18 54.07
N SER A 353 2.95 9.41 53.12
CA SER A 353 3.59 9.17 51.82
C SER A 353 3.49 10.36 50.85
N THR A 354 2.59 11.32 51.09
CA THR A 354 2.38 12.51 50.27
C THR A 354 2.81 13.81 50.95
N ASP A 355 3.22 13.74 52.21
CA ASP A 355 3.68 14.91 52.96
C ASP A 355 5.05 15.38 52.45
N ILE A 356 5.29 16.68 52.55
CA ILE A 356 6.52 17.30 52.00
C ILE A 356 7.74 16.81 52.79
N THR A 357 8.64 16.12 52.10
CA THR A 357 9.94 15.72 52.59
C THR A 357 11.00 16.65 51.99
N ASN A 358 11.76 17.34 52.84
CA ASN A 358 12.73 18.38 52.45
C ASN A 358 12.08 19.53 51.64
N PRO A 359 11.48 20.53 52.32
CA PRO A 359 10.67 21.56 51.68
C PRO A 359 11.50 22.55 50.85
N TYR A 360 11.11 22.73 49.60
CA TYR A 360 11.66 23.72 48.68
C TYR A 360 10.52 24.59 48.15
N GLU A 361 10.79 25.88 48.01
CA GLU A 361 9.84 26.82 47.46
C GLU A 361 10.24 27.26 46.05
N THR A 362 9.22 27.54 45.26
CA THR A 362 9.32 28.05 43.90
C THR A 362 9.55 29.55 43.93
N ILE A 363 10.50 30.07 43.14
CA ILE A 363 10.86 31.50 43.20
C ILE A 363 9.76 32.41 42.63
N SER A 364 9.02 31.96 41.61
CA SER A 364 7.95 32.75 41.00
C SER A 364 6.68 32.83 41.85
N CYS A 365 6.25 31.72 42.46
CA CYS A 365 4.95 31.64 43.13
C CYS A 365 4.97 31.25 44.62
N ALA A 366 6.15 31.12 45.23
CA ALA A 366 6.34 30.77 46.64
C ALA A 366 5.63 29.47 47.11
N CYS A 367 5.18 28.64 46.16
CA CYS A 367 4.53 27.37 46.45
C CYS A 367 5.57 26.32 46.87
N ILE A 368 5.23 25.55 47.91
CA ILE A 368 6.15 24.59 48.55
C ILE A 368 5.90 23.16 48.04
N TYR A 369 7.00 22.46 47.76
CA TYR A 369 7.07 21.08 47.27
C TYR A 369 8.24 20.32 47.92
N CYS A 370 8.32 19.01 47.72
CA CYS A 370 9.53 18.24 48.03
C CYS A 370 10.67 18.64 47.08
N TYR A 371 11.89 18.74 47.59
CA TYR A 371 13.11 19.00 46.79
C TYR A 371 13.20 18.12 45.54
N VAL A 372 13.15 16.79 45.72
CA VAL A 372 13.36 15.82 44.63
C VAL A 372 12.29 15.99 43.56
N CYS A 373 11.03 16.11 43.97
CA CYS A 373 9.90 16.26 43.05
C CYS A 373 10.00 17.56 42.25
N LEU A 374 10.33 18.68 42.91
CA LEU A 374 10.41 19.97 42.25
C LEU A 374 11.62 20.05 41.31
N ALA A 375 12.79 19.60 41.78
CA ALA A 375 14.02 19.58 40.98
C ALA A 375 13.87 18.70 39.73
N GLN A 376 13.34 17.48 39.87
CA GLN A 376 13.10 16.58 38.73
C GLN A 376 12.16 17.18 37.69
N ARG A 377 11.10 17.89 38.12
CA ARG A 377 10.14 18.52 37.19
C ARG A 377 10.75 19.72 36.46
N ILE A 378 11.60 20.50 37.13
CA ILE A 378 12.30 21.64 36.52
C ILE A 378 13.36 21.14 35.53
N GLU A 379 14.13 20.11 35.89
CA GLU A 379 15.19 19.53 35.07
C GLU A 379 14.63 18.81 33.83
N ALA A 380 13.54 18.07 33.97
CA ALA A 380 12.85 17.40 32.85
C ALA A 380 12.28 18.37 31.80
N GLU A 381 12.19 19.66 32.10
CA GLU A 381 11.66 20.68 31.18
C GLU A 381 12.74 21.52 30.47
N GLU A 382 14.03 21.20 30.65
CA GLU A 382 15.16 21.75 29.88
C GLU A 382 15.08 23.28 29.65
N GLY A 383 14.79 24.04 30.70
CA GLY A 383 14.78 25.52 30.67
C GLY A 383 13.50 26.19 30.13
N GLU A 384 12.50 25.43 29.65
CA GLU A 384 11.20 25.99 29.21
C GLU A 384 10.28 26.36 30.41
N GLY A 385 10.55 25.81 31.60
CA GLY A 385 9.88 26.12 32.87
C GLY A 385 8.61 25.32 33.13
N TRP A 386 8.50 24.74 34.32
CA TRP A 386 7.40 23.88 34.77
C TRP A 386 6.20 24.69 35.26
N ILE A 387 4.97 24.26 34.93
CA ILE A 387 3.75 24.93 35.40
C ILE A 387 3.40 24.45 36.80
N CYS A 388 3.37 25.36 37.76
CA CYS A 388 3.03 25.08 39.15
C CYS A 388 1.61 24.49 39.28
N LEU A 389 1.51 23.30 39.88
CA LEU A 389 0.21 22.62 40.07
C LEU A 389 -0.71 23.29 41.09
N ARG A 390 -0.19 24.18 41.94
CA ARG A 390 -0.97 24.88 42.98
C ARG A 390 -1.58 26.20 42.50
N CYS A 391 -0.82 27.01 41.75
CA CYS A 391 -1.26 28.34 41.29
C CYS A 391 -1.27 28.51 39.76
N GLY A 392 -0.73 27.56 38.99
CA GLY A 392 -0.67 27.64 37.53
C GLY A 392 0.42 28.55 36.96
N GLU A 393 1.30 29.10 37.79
CA GLU A 393 2.41 29.97 37.35
C GLU A 393 3.61 29.18 36.81
N LEU A 394 4.37 29.78 35.89
CA LEU A 394 5.57 29.17 35.31
C LEU A 394 6.76 29.28 36.28
N VAL A 395 7.38 28.15 36.61
CA VAL A 395 8.50 28.02 37.54
C VAL A 395 9.73 27.56 36.78
N LYS A 396 10.82 28.32 36.87
CA LYS A 396 12.11 27.98 36.25
C LYS A 396 13.19 27.60 37.26
N GLU A 397 13.08 28.09 38.47
CA GLU A 397 14.08 27.95 39.53
C GLU A 397 13.38 27.71 40.88
N CYS A 398 14.07 27.00 41.78
CA CYS A 398 13.60 26.72 43.13
C CYS A 398 14.71 26.98 44.15
N LYS A 399 14.32 27.34 45.38
CA LYS A 399 15.23 27.55 46.51
C LYS A 399 14.79 26.75 47.73
N PRO A 400 15.70 26.44 48.67
CA PRO A 400 15.32 25.83 49.95
C PRO A 400 14.29 26.71 50.66
N TRP A 401 13.26 26.09 51.26
CA TRP A 401 12.28 26.84 52.04
C TRP A 401 12.88 27.17 53.42
N GLU A 402 13.01 28.46 53.71
CA GLU A 402 13.65 28.96 54.94
C GLU A 402 12.69 29.02 56.14
N GLY A 403 11.40 28.69 55.96
CA GLY A 403 10.37 28.75 57.01
C GLY A 403 10.03 30.19 57.44
N ASP A 404 9.30 30.32 58.54
CA ASP A 404 8.99 31.63 59.18
C ASP A 404 10.18 32.16 60.01
N VAL A 405 11.41 31.91 59.56
CA VAL A 405 12.60 32.48 60.18
C VAL A 405 12.91 33.76 59.43
N ILE A 406 12.65 34.91 60.07
CA ILE A 406 12.99 36.23 59.54
C ILE A 406 14.48 36.20 59.15
N PRO A 407 14.84 36.35 57.85
CA PRO A 407 16.23 36.35 57.47
C PRO A 407 16.90 37.54 58.17
N PRO A 408 18.10 37.37 58.76
CA PRO A 408 18.81 38.51 59.31
C PRO A 408 19.09 39.47 58.16
N THR A 409 18.53 40.68 58.25
CA THR A 409 18.81 41.78 57.33
C THR A 409 20.33 41.86 57.13
N PRO A 410 20.85 41.87 55.89
CA PRO A 410 22.28 41.94 55.69
C PRO A 410 22.76 43.29 56.25
N SER A 411 23.44 43.25 57.40
CA SER A 411 24.08 44.43 57.95
C SER A 411 25.19 44.86 57.00
N LEU A 412 25.04 46.05 56.43
CA LEU A 412 26.09 46.78 55.75
C LEU A 412 27.29 46.90 56.70
N HIS A 413 28.29 46.04 56.51
CA HIS A 413 29.57 46.18 57.20
C HIS A 413 30.46 47.15 56.43
N THR A 414 30.66 48.33 57.02
CA THR A 414 31.82 49.18 56.72
C THR A 414 33.08 48.54 57.32
N ASN A 415 34.14 48.51 56.51
CA ASN A 415 35.42 47.83 56.70
C ASN A 415 36.17 48.09 58.02
N GLY A 416 36.95 47.10 58.44
CA GLY A 416 37.98 47.23 59.49
C GLY A 416 38.81 45.96 59.75
N HIS A 417 39.71 45.63 58.80
CA HIS A 417 40.99 44.91 58.90
C HIS A 417 41.23 43.62 59.74
N THR A 418 41.85 42.68 59.00
CA THR A 418 42.90 41.69 59.37
C THR A 418 42.53 40.42 60.16
N GLY A 419 42.26 39.34 59.42
CA GLY A 419 42.33 37.95 59.88
C GLY A 419 42.31 36.97 58.70
N ARG A 420 43.28 36.04 58.66
CA ARG A 420 43.46 35.00 57.62
C ARG A 420 42.22 34.11 57.44
N PRO A 421 42.03 33.49 56.26
CA PRO A 421 40.74 32.94 55.85
C PRO A 421 40.47 31.56 56.48
N SER A 422 39.28 31.41 57.05
CA SER A 422 38.68 30.11 57.37
C SER A 422 37.73 29.75 56.22
N SER A 423 38.05 28.68 55.51
CA SER A 423 37.24 28.11 54.43
C SER A 423 35.93 27.55 54.99
N SER A 424 34.81 28.26 54.80
CA SER A 424 33.49 27.65 54.97
C SER A 424 33.17 26.85 53.71
N GLY A 425 33.00 25.54 53.88
CA GLY A 425 32.71 24.61 52.80
C GLY A 425 31.33 24.86 52.20
N ARG A 426 31.30 25.45 51.01
CA ARG A 426 30.23 25.19 50.04
C ARG A 426 30.39 23.75 49.57
N LYS A 427 29.55 22.84 50.06
CA LYS A 427 29.36 21.52 49.46
C LYS A 427 28.43 21.66 48.25
N SER A 428 29.00 21.93 47.08
CA SER A 428 28.39 21.58 45.81
C SER A 428 28.97 20.23 45.38
N ILE A 429 28.13 19.20 45.31
CA ILE A 429 28.51 17.91 44.72
C ILE A 429 28.38 18.09 43.21
N ALA A 430 29.51 18.32 42.55
CA ALA A 430 29.64 18.19 41.11
C ALA A 430 29.76 16.69 40.77
N TRP A 431 28.94 16.22 39.83
CA TRP A 431 29.09 14.90 39.24
C TRP A 431 30.13 14.96 38.13
N ALA A 432 30.96 13.94 38.05
CA ALA A 432 32.11 13.85 37.16
C ALA A 432 31.66 13.60 35.72
N ASP A 433 31.48 14.66 34.93
CA ASP A 433 31.71 14.63 33.49
C ASP A 433 31.88 16.04 32.91
N GLU A 434 32.92 16.75 33.36
CA GLU A 434 33.34 17.99 32.70
C GLU A 434 34.85 18.19 32.89
N LEU A 435 35.62 17.46 32.09
CA LEU A 435 36.99 17.81 31.75
C LEU A 435 36.96 18.32 30.31
N VAL A 436 37.33 19.59 30.11
CA VAL A 436 38.37 20.03 29.15
C VAL A 436 38.40 21.57 29.10
N ASP A 437 39.57 22.05 29.53
CA ASP A 437 40.36 23.20 29.11
C ASP A 437 39.91 24.64 29.37
N GLY A 438 40.71 25.28 30.23
CA GLY A 438 40.77 26.71 30.45
C GLY A 438 41.54 27.45 29.34
N GLU A 439 41.24 28.74 29.26
CA GLU A 439 41.78 29.71 28.33
C GLU A 439 43.22 30.12 28.71
N GLU A 440 44.15 30.06 27.75
CA GLU A 440 45.42 30.82 27.77
C GLU A 440 45.35 32.00 26.79
N GLN A 441 45.91 33.12 27.26
CA GLN A 441 45.95 34.42 26.60
C GLN A 441 46.88 34.49 25.39
N GLN A 442 46.50 35.40 24.49
CA GLN A 442 47.15 35.86 23.26
C GLN A 442 48.67 36.03 23.29
N ASP A 443 49.33 35.52 22.25
CA ASP A 443 50.49 36.15 21.62
C ASP A 443 50.46 35.94 20.08
N THR A 444 50.99 36.93 19.36
CA THR A 444 50.77 37.26 17.95
C THR A 444 51.64 36.49 16.92
N MET A 445 50.99 35.97 15.84
CA MET A 445 51.39 35.82 14.40
C MET A 445 52.78 35.24 14.00
N PRO A 446 52.90 34.41 12.92
CA PRO A 446 52.39 34.75 11.57
C PRO A 446 51.71 33.64 10.75
N GLU A 447 50.96 34.12 9.74
CA GLU A 447 50.30 33.42 8.64
C GLU A 447 51.08 32.26 8.02
N ARG A 448 50.44 31.08 7.94
CA ARG A 448 50.66 30.13 6.86
C ARG A 448 49.44 30.12 5.96
N ARG A 449 49.57 30.68 4.76
CA ARG A 449 48.63 30.48 3.65
C ARG A 449 48.52 28.99 3.36
N MET A 450 47.33 28.42 3.55
CA MET A 450 46.99 27.12 2.99
C MET A 450 46.84 27.28 1.48
N SER A 451 47.59 26.52 0.70
CA SER A 451 47.43 26.46 -0.75
C SER A 451 46.09 25.82 -1.08
N GLN A 452 45.30 26.51 -1.89
CA GLN A 452 44.07 26.00 -2.48
C GLN A 452 44.44 24.82 -3.40
N VAL A 453 43.95 23.63 -3.07
CA VAL A 453 44.04 22.46 -3.95
C VAL A 453 42.84 22.54 -4.90
N ASP A 454 43.11 22.77 -6.18
CA ASP A 454 42.08 22.72 -7.20
C ASP A 454 41.54 21.29 -7.33
N PRO A 455 40.22 21.09 -7.48
CA PRO A 455 39.65 19.78 -7.70
C PRO A 455 40.17 19.20 -9.01
N VAL A 456 40.56 17.92 -8.97
CA VAL A 456 41.00 17.16 -10.14
C VAL A 456 39.91 17.21 -11.21
N PRO A 457 40.21 17.62 -12.45
CA PRO A 457 39.24 17.57 -13.54
C PRO A 457 38.89 16.10 -13.80
N VAL A 458 37.61 15.76 -13.62
CA VAL A 458 37.06 14.50 -14.10
C VAL A 458 37.15 14.56 -15.62
N VAL A 459 37.95 13.68 -16.20
CA VAL A 459 37.98 13.48 -17.64
C VAL A 459 36.63 12.91 -18.01
N ASP A 460 35.86 13.62 -18.83
CA ASP A 460 34.62 13.10 -19.40
C ASP A 460 34.99 11.87 -20.24
N GLU A 461 34.78 10.67 -19.68
CA GLU A 461 34.71 9.46 -20.48
C GLU A 461 33.45 9.57 -21.34
N GLU A 462 33.66 10.03 -22.57
CA GLU A 462 32.69 9.96 -23.65
C GLU A 462 32.25 8.49 -23.78
N TYR A 463 31.05 8.18 -23.31
CA TYR A 463 30.41 6.89 -23.51
C TYR A 463 30.15 6.72 -25.01
N VAL A 464 31.12 6.11 -25.70
CA VAL A 464 30.95 5.61 -27.06
C VAL A 464 29.90 4.51 -26.98
N TYR A 465 28.72 4.76 -27.54
CA TYR A 465 27.72 3.73 -27.80
C TYR A 465 28.39 2.60 -28.60
N PRO A 466 28.26 1.31 -28.19
CA PRO A 466 28.71 0.22 -29.02
C PRO A 466 27.94 0.28 -30.34
N VAL A 467 28.67 0.52 -31.42
CA VAL A 467 28.15 0.29 -32.76
C VAL A 467 27.88 -1.20 -32.87
N ASP A 468 26.66 -1.52 -33.30
CA ASP A 468 26.12 -2.86 -33.46
C ASP A 468 26.97 -3.62 -34.50
N ASP A 469 28.02 -4.33 -34.05
CA ASP A 469 28.94 -5.14 -34.88
C ASP A 469 28.30 -6.44 -35.39
N ARG A 470 27.02 -6.38 -35.77
CA ARG A 470 26.29 -7.48 -36.42
C ARG A 470 26.75 -7.74 -37.86
N ALA A 471 27.65 -6.91 -38.40
CA ALA A 471 28.31 -7.14 -39.68
C ALA A 471 29.58 -7.99 -39.55
N ALA A 472 30.31 -7.90 -38.43
CA ALA A 472 31.57 -8.62 -38.24
C ALA A 472 31.35 -10.10 -37.82
N GLU A 473 30.30 -10.39 -37.05
CA GLU A 473 29.94 -11.78 -36.72
C GLU A 473 29.46 -12.57 -37.95
N ALA A 474 28.83 -11.91 -38.93
CA ALA A 474 28.36 -12.58 -40.15
C ALA A 474 29.51 -13.01 -41.09
N GLU A 475 30.61 -12.24 -41.13
CA GLU A 475 31.80 -12.60 -41.92
C GLU A 475 32.64 -13.68 -41.24
N HIS A 476 32.71 -13.67 -39.89
CA HIS A 476 33.44 -14.71 -39.15
C HIS A 476 32.70 -16.06 -39.14
N GLU A 477 31.36 -16.05 -39.17
CA GLU A 477 30.54 -17.26 -39.27
C GLU A 477 30.56 -17.84 -40.70
N GLN A 478 30.62 -17.01 -41.75
CA GLN A 478 30.82 -17.48 -43.13
C GLN A 478 32.22 -18.09 -43.38
N ALA A 479 33.26 -17.52 -42.76
CA ALA A 479 34.61 -18.08 -42.85
C ALA A 479 34.75 -19.43 -42.12
N TYR A 480 34.01 -19.65 -41.03
CA TYR A 480 34.01 -20.93 -40.31
C TYR A 480 33.33 -22.06 -41.11
N TYR A 481 32.26 -21.75 -41.87
CA TYR A 481 31.60 -22.75 -42.73
C TYR A 481 32.38 -23.05 -44.02
N GLN A 482 33.05 -22.06 -44.64
CA GLN A 482 33.87 -22.31 -45.83
C GLN A 482 35.13 -23.15 -45.56
N HIS A 483 35.68 -23.10 -44.34
CA HIS A 483 36.85 -23.91 -44.00
C HIS A 483 36.51 -25.38 -43.70
N HIS A 484 35.24 -25.70 -43.43
CA HIS A 484 34.79 -27.07 -43.12
C HIS A 484 34.29 -27.85 -44.34
N GLU A 485 33.92 -27.18 -45.44
CA GLU A 485 33.56 -27.83 -46.72
C GLU A 485 34.78 -28.15 -47.61
N GLY A 486 35.98 -27.69 -47.26
CA GLY A 486 37.21 -27.93 -48.02
C GLY A 486 38.03 -29.14 -47.61
N ASN A 487 37.56 -29.97 -46.67
CA ASN A 487 38.32 -31.11 -46.13
C ASN A 487 37.59 -32.47 -46.23
N GLU A 488 36.54 -32.54 -47.05
CA GLU A 488 35.90 -33.79 -47.48
C GLU A 488 35.87 -33.86 -49.01
N THR A 489 37.05 -34.07 -49.60
CA THR A 489 37.23 -34.68 -50.93
C THR A 489 38.33 -35.72 -50.86
#